data_AF-A0A6G6YLN4-F1
#
_entry.id   AF-A0A6G6YLN4-F1
#
_cell.length_a   1.000
_cell.length_b   1.000
_cell.length_c   1.000
_cell.angle_alpha   90.00
_cell.angle_beta   90.00
_cell.angle_gamma   90.00
#
_symmetry.space_group_name_H-M   'P 1'
#
loop_
_entity.id
_entity.type
_entity.pdbx_description
1 polymer ?
#
loop_
_entity_poly.entity_id
_entity_poly.type
_entity_poly.pdbx_seq_one_letter_code
_entity_poly.pdbx_strand_id
1 'polypeptide(L)'
;MDKPVVLVAGHFDVLAETRDPDGTSWGVLLHWKDHDGRDHKFALPRATLAGDGSEARRILMEGGFFISPSQTARNLFNSFLLQVKSPDRARATQRVGWHGNSFVMPDDCFGADQRDLLLLQSASAHENAFRQTGTLESWQQSVVTAVWF
;
A
#
# COMPACT_ATOMS: atom_id res chain seq x y z
N MET A 1 0.87 38.79 3.78
CA MET A 1 1.46 38.11 4.96
C MET A 1 2.04 36.81 4.47
N ASP A 2 3.34 36.60 4.65
CA ASP A 2 3.96 35.32 4.32
C ASP A 2 3.43 34.24 5.24
N LYS A 3 2.93 33.15 4.66
CA LYS A 3 2.45 32.00 5.41
C LYS A 3 3.69 31.27 5.96
N PRO A 4 3.77 30.99 7.27
CA PRO A 4 4.92 30.30 7.83
C PRO A 4 5.07 28.91 7.19
N VAL A 5 6.32 28.51 6.97
CA VAL A 5 6.64 27.15 6.50
C VAL A 5 6.24 26.17 7.60
N VAL A 6 5.36 25.22 7.28
CA VAL A 6 4.88 24.20 8.23
C VAL A 6 5.37 22.84 7.75
N LEU A 7 6.11 22.12 8.60
CA LEU A 7 6.40 20.71 8.38
C LEU A 7 5.13 19.89 8.61
N VAL A 8 4.66 19.22 7.56
CA VAL A 8 3.39 18.48 7.58
C VAL A 8 3.59 16.99 7.87
N ALA A 9 4.43 16.32 7.10
CA ALA A 9 4.72 14.90 7.20
C ALA A 9 6.10 14.59 6.60
N GLY A 10 6.55 13.34 6.73
CA GLY A 10 7.74 12.83 6.05
C GLY A 10 7.56 12.78 4.54
N HIS A 11 8.62 12.42 3.81
CA HIS A 11 8.50 12.19 2.36
C HIS A 11 7.65 10.95 2.08
N PHE A 12 6.75 11.06 1.11
CA PHE A 12 5.97 9.93 0.59
C PHE A 12 5.56 10.23 -0.85
N ASP A 13 5.32 9.17 -1.59
CA ASP A 13 4.84 9.20 -2.97
C ASP A 13 3.37 8.80 -3.03
N VAL A 14 2.62 9.49 -3.87
CA VAL A 14 1.27 9.07 -4.28
C VAL A 14 1.43 8.28 -5.57
N LEU A 15 1.24 6.96 -5.50
CA LEU A 15 1.45 6.09 -6.65
C LEU A 15 0.19 5.94 -7.50
N ALA A 16 -1.00 5.89 -6.90
CA ALA A 16 -2.27 5.69 -7.63
C ALA A 16 -3.48 6.06 -6.76
N GLU A 17 -4.64 6.25 -7.40
CA GLU A 17 -5.91 6.08 -6.69
C GLU A 17 -6.29 4.61 -6.66
N THR A 18 -6.76 4.13 -5.50
CA THR A 18 -7.13 2.73 -5.32
C THR A 18 -8.65 2.57 -5.32
N ARG A 19 -9.14 1.44 -5.82
CA ARG A 19 -10.52 0.98 -5.59
C ARG A 19 -10.58 -0.52 -5.33
N ASP A 20 -11.58 -0.98 -4.61
CA ASP A 20 -11.90 -2.41 -4.58
C ASP A 20 -12.43 -2.90 -5.94
N PRO A 21 -12.51 -4.23 -6.17
CA PRO A 21 -13.00 -4.78 -7.43
C PRO A 21 -14.43 -4.33 -7.80
N ASP A 22 -15.28 -4.14 -6.78
CA ASP A 22 -16.67 -3.73 -6.96
C ASP A 22 -16.84 -2.21 -7.14
N GLY A 23 -15.75 -1.43 -6.96
CA GLY A 23 -15.76 0.03 -7.05
C GLY A 23 -16.50 0.74 -5.91
N THR A 24 -16.79 0.03 -4.82
CA THR A 24 -17.53 0.54 -3.66
C THR A 24 -16.62 1.23 -2.63
N SER A 25 -15.33 0.89 -2.61
CA SER A 25 -14.36 1.42 -1.66
C SER A 25 -13.19 2.06 -2.40
N TRP A 26 -12.94 3.34 -2.14
CA TRP A 26 -11.88 4.13 -2.78
C TRP A 26 -10.83 4.59 -1.79
N GLY A 27 -9.60 4.74 -2.28
CA GLY A 27 -8.44 5.08 -1.49
C GLY A 27 -7.33 5.73 -2.30
N VAL A 28 -6.17 5.85 -1.68
CA VAL A 28 -4.94 6.31 -2.29
C VAL A 28 -3.81 5.34 -1.96
N LEU A 29 -3.04 4.94 -2.96
CA LEU A 29 -1.83 4.16 -2.77
C LEU A 29 -0.68 5.08 -2.42
N LEU A 30 -0.15 4.91 -1.21
CA LEU A 30 0.99 5.65 -0.71
C LEU A 30 2.21 4.74 -0.67
N HIS A 31 3.38 5.33 -0.91
CA HIS A 31 4.68 4.70 -0.70
C HIS A 31 5.58 5.62 0.13
N TRP A 32 6.31 5.07 1.10
CA TRP A 32 7.26 5.82 1.91
C TRP A 32 8.40 4.92 2.36
N LYS A 33 9.43 5.53 2.93
CA LYS A 33 10.50 4.84 3.65
C LYS A 33 10.41 5.11 5.14
N ASP A 34 10.54 4.08 5.95
CA ASP A 34 10.64 4.23 7.40
C ASP A 34 12.04 4.74 7.83
N HIS A 35 12.23 4.89 9.14
CA HIS A 35 13.48 5.40 9.71
C HIS A 35 14.68 4.46 9.51
N ASP A 36 14.43 3.18 9.24
CA ASP A 36 15.45 2.17 8.88
C ASP A 36 15.66 2.10 7.36
N GLY A 37 14.96 2.93 6.58
CA GLY A 37 15.02 2.97 5.13
C GLY A 37 14.26 1.85 4.42
N ARG A 38 13.43 1.08 5.13
CA ARG A 38 12.59 0.03 4.52
C ARG A 38 11.45 0.65 3.74
N ASP A 39 11.16 0.10 2.58
CA ASP A 39 10.05 0.51 1.74
C ASP A 39 8.72 0.01 2.29
N HIS A 40 7.73 0.90 2.34
CA HIS A 40 6.36 0.60 2.72
C HIS A 40 5.42 1.06 1.62
N LYS A 41 4.46 0.22 1.25
CA LYS A 41 3.35 0.57 0.37
C LYS A 41 2.04 0.28 1.08
N PHE A 42 1.11 1.23 1.05
CA PHE A 42 -0.19 1.05 1.66
C PHE A 42 -1.29 1.73 0.86
N ALA A 43 -2.31 0.95 0.50
CA ALA A 43 -3.52 1.48 -0.10
C ALA A 43 -4.45 2.00 1.01
N LEU A 44 -4.31 3.28 1.35
CA LEU A 44 -5.04 3.95 2.41
C LEU A 44 -6.51 4.17 1.99
N PRO A 45 -7.50 3.52 2.65
CA PRO A 45 -8.90 3.78 2.34
C PRO A 45 -9.28 5.20 2.74
N ARG A 46 -9.87 5.98 1.84
CA ARG A 46 -10.24 7.39 2.14
C ARG A 46 -11.28 7.49 3.25
N ALA A 47 -12.08 6.44 3.47
CA ALA A 47 -13.00 6.37 4.61
C ALA A 47 -12.29 6.53 5.96
N THR A 48 -11.02 6.09 6.08
CA THR A 48 -10.22 6.25 7.31
C THR A 48 -9.77 7.70 7.58
N LEU A 49 -9.92 8.58 6.59
CA LEU A 49 -9.66 10.02 6.68
C LEU A 49 -10.90 10.82 7.15
N ALA A 50 -12.05 10.15 7.30
CA ALA A 50 -13.26 10.77 7.81
C ALA A 50 -13.07 11.32 9.24
N GLY A 51 -13.86 12.32 9.59
CA GLY A 51 -13.73 13.01 10.88
C GLY A 51 -12.38 13.72 10.99
N ASP A 52 -11.59 13.38 12.00
CA ASP A 52 -10.28 13.96 12.24
C ASP A 52 -9.13 13.20 11.55
N GLY A 53 -9.39 12.07 10.89
CA GLY A 53 -8.40 11.24 10.22
C GLY A 53 -7.39 10.54 11.15
N SER A 54 -7.76 10.34 12.43
CA SER A 54 -6.91 9.67 13.42
C SER A 54 -6.54 8.24 13.04
N GLU A 55 -7.49 7.47 12.49
CA GLU A 55 -7.23 6.08 12.10
C GLU A 55 -6.22 5.98 10.96
N ALA A 56 -6.37 6.80 9.91
CA ALA A 56 -5.39 6.89 8.84
C ALA A 56 -3.97 7.20 9.37
N ARG A 57 -3.87 8.16 10.28
CA ARG A 57 -2.57 8.52 10.88
C ARG A 57 -2.00 7.39 11.72
N ARG A 58 -2.83 6.69 12.50
CA ARG A 58 -2.40 5.54 13.32
C ARG A 58 -1.77 4.46 12.45
N ILE A 59 -2.43 4.08 11.36
CA ILE A 59 -1.95 3.06 10.42
C ILE A 59 -0.60 3.48 9.80
N LEU A 60 -0.48 4.72 9.33
CA LEU A 60 0.76 5.20 8.72
C LEU A 60 1.92 5.26 9.74
N MET A 61 1.65 5.74 10.96
CA MET A 61 2.65 5.80 12.04
C MET A 61 3.11 4.41 12.49
N GLU A 62 2.22 3.41 12.44
CA GLU A 62 2.56 2.01 12.73
C GLU A 62 3.61 1.46 11.74
N GLY A 63 3.56 1.89 10.48
CA GLY A 63 4.60 1.62 9.47
C GLY A 63 5.78 2.62 9.48
N GLY A 64 5.97 3.36 10.58
CA GLY A 64 7.11 4.25 10.76
C GLY A 64 7.05 5.57 9.98
N PHE A 65 5.90 5.91 9.39
CA PHE A 65 5.73 7.19 8.69
C PHE A 65 5.64 8.36 9.68
N PHE A 66 6.43 9.41 9.44
CA PHE A 66 6.40 10.62 10.24
C PHE A 66 5.23 11.54 9.85
N ILE A 67 4.42 11.95 10.83
CA ILE A 67 3.39 12.98 10.68
C ILE A 67 3.55 14.00 11.80
N SER A 68 3.56 15.28 11.45
CA SER A 68 3.72 16.37 12.42
C SER A 68 2.57 16.38 13.44
N PRO A 69 2.87 16.57 14.74
CA PRO A 69 1.87 16.54 15.81
C PRO A 69 1.09 17.87 15.92
N SER A 70 1.35 18.87 15.09
CA SER A 70 0.59 20.11 15.12
C SER A 70 -0.81 19.90 14.51
N GLN A 71 -1.85 20.48 15.13
CA GLN A 71 -3.21 20.38 14.60
C GLN A 71 -3.31 20.90 13.16
N THR A 72 -2.62 22.00 12.88
CA THR A 72 -2.54 22.59 11.53
C THR A 72 -1.95 21.59 10.53
N ALA A 73 -0.82 20.95 10.85
CA ALA A 73 -0.23 19.95 9.97
C ALA A 73 -1.14 18.73 9.76
N ARG A 74 -1.75 18.20 10.83
CA ARG A 74 -2.69 17.08 10.70
C ARG A 74 -3.86 17.40 9.78
N ASN A 75 -4.42 18.60 9.92
CA ASN A 75 -5.53 19.04 9.07
C ASN A 75 -5.09 19.20 7.61
N LEU A 76 -3.90 19.76 7.37
CA LEU A 76 -3.34 19.90 6.03
C LEU A 76 -3.07 18.55 5.38
N PHE A 77 -2.47 17.61 6.13
CA PHE A 77 -2.21 16.25 5.65
C PHE A 77 -3.51 15.51 5.30
N ASN A 78 -4.50 15.55 6.21
CA ASN A 78 -5.81 14.93 5.97
C ASN A 78 -6.50 15.53 4.74
N SER A 79 -6.49 16.86 4.64
CA SER A 79 -7.09 17.59 3.52
C SER A 79 -6.39 17.27 2.19
N PHE A 80 -5.07 17.14 2.21
CA PHE A 80 -4.29 16.75 1.03
C PHE A 80 -4.72 15.38 0.54
N LEU A 81 -4.69 14.35 1.40
CA LEU A 81 -5.03 12.98 1.02
C LEU A 81 -6.47 12.82 0.50
N LEU A 82 -7.42 13.60 1.04
CA LEU A 82 -8.80 13.64 0.55
C LEU A 82 -8.93 14.26 -0.85
N GLN A 83 -8.02 15.14 -1.24
CA GLN A 83 -8.06 15.88 -2.51
C GLN A 83 -7.11 15.35 -3.58
N VAL A 84 -6.17 14.48 -3.21
CA VAL A 84 -5.23 13.84 -4.13
C VAL A 84 -5.99 13.24 -5.32
N LYS A 85 -5.50 13.54 -6.53
CA LYS A 85 -5.90 12.91 -7.78
C LYS A 85 -4.65 12.41 -8.47
N SER A 86 -4.64 11.13 -8.82
CA SER A 86 -3.59 10.53 -9.65
C SER A 86 -4.20 10.13 -11.00
N PRO A 87 -3.48 10.21 -12.13
CA PRO A 87 -3.92 9.61 -13.38
C PRO A 87 -3.89 8.07 -13.30
N ASP A 88 -3.07 7.51 -12.41
CA ASP A 88 -2.86 6.08 -12.27
C ASP A 88 -3.94 5.44 -11.38
N ARG A 89 -4.24 4.17 -11.65
CA ARG A 89 -5.27 3.39 -10.96
C ARG A 89 -4.69 2.08 -10.43
N ALA A 90 -5.10 1.75 -9.22
CA ALA A 90 -4.80 0.49 -8.58
C ALA A 90 -6.08 -0.17 -8.09
N ARG A 91 -6.12 -1.50 -8.11
CA ARG A 91 -7.17 -2.28 -7.48
C ARG A 91 -6.65 -2.84 -6.16
N ALA A 92 -7.35 -2.56 -5.09
CA ALA A 92 -6.99 -3.03 -3.77
C ALA A 92 -7.86 -4.24 -3.40
N THR A 93 -7.26 -5.35 -2.96
CA THR A 93 -8.00 -6.50 -2.44
C THR A 93 -7.60 -6.77 -0.99
N GLN A 94 -8.50 -7.34 -0.20
CA GLN A 94 -8.22 -7.70 1.19
C GLN A 94 -7.60 -9.11 1.34
N ARG A 95 -7.49 -9.88 0.24
CA ARG A 95 -7.09 -11.29 0.28
C ARG A 95 -6.23 -11.65 -0.92
N VAL A 96 -5.12 -12.34 -0.64
CA VAL A 96 -4.30 -13.06 -1.64
C VAL A 96 -5.17 -14.13 -2.30
N GLY A 97 -5.02 -14.29 -3.61
CA GLY A 97 -5.70 -15.34 -4.37
C GLY A 97 -6.18 -14.90 -5.75
N TRP A 98 -6.98 -15.76 -6.37
CA TRP A 98 -7.56 -15.50 -7.68
C TRP A 98 -8.72 -14.50 -7.59
N HIS A 99 -8.67 -13.48 -8.46
CA HIS A 99 -9.72 -12.49 -8.67
C HIS A 99 -9.96 -12.36 -10.17
N GLY A 100 -10.99 -13.06 -10.67
CA GLY A 100 -11.24 -13.17 -12.11
C GLY A 100 -10.08 -13.89 -12.81
N ASN A 101 -9.44 -13.23 -13.78
CA ASN A 101 -8.31 -13.79 -14.52
C ASN A 101 -6.93 -13.41 -13.95
N SER A 102 -6.91 -12.80 -12.76
CA SER A 102 -5.70 -12.27 -12.14
C SER A 102 -5.45 -12.93 -10.79
N PHE A 103 -4.20 -13.27 -10.50
CA PHE A 103 -3.77 -13.83 -9.22
C PHE A 103 -3.04 -12.75 -8.42
N VAL A 104 -3.63 -12.32 -7.31
CA VAL A 104 -3.15 -11.22 -6.48
C VAL A 104 -2.27 -11.76 -5.36
N MET A 105 -1.03 -11.29 -5.30
CA MET A 105 -0.09 -11.44 -4.20
C MET A 105 -0.01 -10.15 -3.39
N PRO A 106 0.68 -10.15 -2.23
CA PRO A 106 0.82 -8.93 -1.44
C PRO A 106 1.51 -7.78 -2.18
N ASP A 107 2.56 -8.09 -2.96
CA ASP A 107 3.40 -7.10 -3.63
C ASP A 107 3.25 -7.09 -5.16
N ASP A 108 2.49 -8.03 -5.73
CA ASP A 108 2.45 -8.26 -7.17
C ASP A 108 1.12 -8.88 -7.61
N CYS A 109 0.83 -8.85 -8.90
CA CYS A 109 -0.33 -9.50 -9.47
C CYS A 109 -0.04 -10.08 -10.85
N PHE A 110 -0.30 -11.36 -11.02
CA PHE A 110 -0.15 -12.04 -12.31
C PHE A 110 -1.47 -12.05 -13.07
N GLY A 111 -1.42 -11.89 -14.39
CA GLY A 111 -2.62 -11.97 -15.25
C GLY A 111 -3.55 -10.76 -15.19
N ALA A 112 -3.08 -9.60 -14.72
CA ALA A 112 -3.82 -8.35 -14.80
C ALA A 112 -3.84 -7.82 -16.25
N ASP A 113 -4.97 -7.26 -16.69
CA ASP A 113 -4.96 -6.30 -17.79
C ASP A 113 -3.96 -5.20 -17.41
N GLN A 114 -3.05 -4.82 -18.32
CA GLN A 114 -1.90 -3.92 -18.10
C GLN A 114 -2.21 -2.53 -17.49
N ARG A 115 -3.47 -2.23 -17.16
CA ARG A 115 -3.95 -0.89 -16.79
C ARG A 115 -4.13 -0.67 -15.28
N ASP A 116 -4.29 -1.71 -14.46
CA ASP A 116 -4.56 -1.56 -13.02
C ASP A 116 -3.54 -2.34 -12.18
N LEU A 117 -2.74 -1.65 -11.36
CA LEU A 117 -1.88 -2.28 -10.33
C LEU A 117 -2.75 -2.93 -9.25
N LEU A 118 -2.73 -4.25 -9.11
CA LEU A 118 -3.48 -4.97 -8.09
C LEU A 118 -2.61 -5.14 -6.83
N LEU A 119 -3.10 -4.69 -5.67
CA LEU A 119 -2.35 -4.66 -4.41
C LEU A 119 -3.18 -5.21 -3.26
N LEU A 120 -2.52 -5.90 -2.34
CA LEU A 120 -3.13 -6.32 -1.08
C LEU A 120 -3.20 -5.14 -0.11
N GLN A 121 -4.40 -4.82 0.37
CA GLN A 121 -4.61 -3.98 1.54
C GLN A 121 -4.47 -4.82 2.81
N SER A 122 -3.25 -5.12 3.26
CA SER A 122 -3.06 -5.65 4.63
C SER A 122 -2.80 -4.48 5.59
N ALA A 123 -3.43 -4.53 6.76
CA ALA A 123 -3.22 -3.54 7.83
C ALA A 123 -1.84 -3.70 8.52
N SER A 124 -1.12 -4.78 8.23
CA SER A 124 0.13 -5.17 8.87
C SER A 124 1.16 -5.55 7.80
N ALA A 125 2.32 -4.88 7.81
CA ALA A 125 3.49 -5.22 6.99
C ALA A 125 4.01 -6.67 7.24
N HIS A 126 3.49 -7.34 8.26
CA HIS A 126 3.87 -8.68 8.70
C HIS A 126 3.23 -9.83 7.89
N GLU A 127 2.37 -9.55 6.90
CA GLU A 127 1.71 -10.59 6.10
C GLU A 127 2.34 -10.88 4.73
N ASN A 128 3.54 -10.35 4.44
CA ASN A 128 4.32 -10.81 3.27
C ASN A 128 5.06 -12.10 3.60
N ALA A 129 4.30 -13.19 3.79
CA ALA A 129 4.83 -14.55 3.95
C ALA A 129 5.40 -15.12 2.63
N PHE A 130 5.10 -14.47 1.50
CA PHE A 130 5.59 -14.85 0.18
C PHE A 130 6.89 -14.12 -0.12
N ARG A 131 8.03 -14.73 0.23
CA ARG A 131 9.35 -14.27 -0.20
C ARG A 131 9.87 -15.21 -1.28
N GLN A 132 10.32 -14.66 -2.40
CA GLN A 132 11.01 -15.43 -3.44
C GLN A 132 12.49 -15.56 -3.10
N THR A 133 13.01 -16.79 -3.08
CA THR A 133 14.43 -17.07 -2.94
C THR A 133 14.79 -18.29 -3.77
N GLY A 134 16.00 -18.31 -4.34
CA GLY A 134 16.44 -19.35 -5.28
C GLY A 134 15.93 -19.15 -6.71
N THR A 135 16.19 -20.14 -7.57
CA THR A 135 15.75 -20.15 -8.97
C THR A 135 14.75 -21.28 -9.24
N LEU A 136 14.01 -21.16 -10.34
CA LEU A 136 13.10 -22.21 -10.79
C LEU A 136 13.84 -23.54 -11.00
N GLU A 137 15.04 -23.51 -11.60
CA GLU A 137 15.82 -24.75 -11.82
C GLU A 137 16.21 -25.42 -10.50
N SER A 138 16.65 -24.63 -9.51
CA SER A 138 17.03 -25.14 -8.18
C SER A 138 15.85 -25.78 -7.44
N TRP A 139 14.65 -25.19 -7.59
CA TRP A 139 13.43 -25.76 -7.04
C TRP A 139 13.05 -27.06 -7.76
N GLN A 140 13.06 -27.07 -9.10
CA GLN A 140 12.75 -28.26 -9.90
C GLN A 140 13.67 -29.44 -9.55
N GLN A 141 14.98 -29.19 -9.42
CA GLN A 141 15.94 -30.21 -9.01
C GLN A 141 15.64 -30.76 -7.61
N SER A 142 15.26 -29.91 -6.66
CA SER A 142 14.94 -30.33 -5.29
C SER A 142 13.68 -31.21 -5.22
N VAL A 143 12.65 -30.90 -6.01
CA VAL A 143 11.40 -31.68 -6.08
C VAL A 143 11.61 -33.01 -6.81
N VAL A 144 12.40 -33.03 -7.88
CA VAL A 144 12.77 -34.26 -8.60
C VAL A 144 13.67 -35.17 -7.74
N THR A 145 14.44 -34.61 -6.81
CA THR A 145 15.26 -35.39 -5.88
C THR A 145 14.43 -36.02 -4.75
N ALA A 146 13.20 -35.55 -4.52
CA ALA A 146 12.26 -36.16 -3.58
C ALA A 146 11.57 -37.39 -4.20
N VAL A 147 12.36 -38.41 -4.55
CA VAL A 147 11.89 -39.73 -5.01
C VAL A 147 12.40 -40.77 -4.00
N TRP A 148 11.51 -41.08 -3.05
CA TRP A 148 11.31 -42.29 -2.22
C TRP A 148 12.50 -42.94 -1.48
N PHE A 149 12.38 -43.01 -0.15
CA PHE A 149 12.61 -44.24 0.62
C PHE A 149 11.27 -44.74 1.15
#